data_AF-A0A442GVV8-F1
#
_entry.id   AF-A0A442GVV8-F1
#
_cell.length_a   1.000
_cell.length_b   1.000
_cell.length_c   1.000
_cell.angle_alpha   90.00
_cell.angle_beta   90.00
_cell.angle_gamma   90.00
#
_symmetry.space_group_name_H-M   'P 1'
#
loop_
_entity.id
_entity.type
_entity.pdbx_description
1 polymer ?
#
loop_
_entity_poly.entity_id
_entity_poly.type
_entity_poly.pdbx_seq_one_letter_code
_entity_poly.pdbx_strand_id
1 'polypeptide(L)'
;MAKSDKKKSQEAAMEVSKLAIIENTKWLDGVLWAQVLIALAIVGAKILGFDTFKWNDIEITERSAWLPFAVLTGAHLYCTILLIQSLRRAQLVLDDVSKKLIFDTITATGGVFVRGMIPRLRSKDSNYADMNPSDPSGMAAVIALPIIVIAVVPFQIDKMMPFYLFLGFLLGNINWVIGSHWVIALSDFGIGSNRYFSEAPGGWTRILRAGGVSRPLPPRFKRTPLFQWLLYIIFGTFTLPFFVYIKCIQALAYLLRRPASGLQKAKSRRTSNRL
;
A
#
# COMPACT_ATOMS: atom_id res chain seq x y z
N MET A 1 8.32 -28.30 -37.69
CA MET A 1 8.70 -28.38 -36.26
C MET A 1 8.65 -27.03 -35.55
N ALA A 2 9.34 -25.98 -36.04
CA ALA A 2 9.44 -24.67 -35.35
C ALA A 2 8.13 -23.99 -34.87
N LYS A 3 6.99 -24.14 -35.57
CA LYS A 3 5.69 -23.57 -35.12
C LYS A 3 5.13 -24.27 -33.88
N SER A 4 5.38 -25.56 -33.71
CA SER A 4 4.92 -26.33 -32.55
C SER A 4 5.68 -25.93 -31.29
N ASP A 5 6.99 -25.71 -31.40
CA ASP A 5 7.86 -25.35 -30.27
C ASP A 5 7.55 -23.94 -29.75
N LYS A 6 7.27 -22.99 -30.65
CA LYS A 6 6.87 -21.62 -30.28
C LYS A 6 5.54 -21.59 -29.51
N LYS A 7 4.55 -22.40 -29.94
CA LYS A 7 3.25 -22.50 -29.26
C LYS A 7 3.40 -23.06 -27.85
N LYS A 8 4.15 -24.16 -27.68
CA LYS A 8 4.43 -24.76 -26.37
C LYS A 8 5.16 -23.80 -25.43
N SER A 9 6.15 -23.06 -25.94
CA SER A 9 6.88 -22.07 -25.14
C SER A 9 5.97 -20.93 -24.67
N GLN A 10 5.02 -20.49 -25.50
CA GLN A 10 4.07 -19.45 -25.14
C GLN A 10 3.07 -19.94 -24.08
N GLU A 11 2.51 -21.14 -24.27
CA GLU A 11 1.60 -21.77 -23.29
C GLU A 11 2.29 -21.93 -21.92
N ALA A 12 3.54 -22.38 -21.90
CA ALA A 12 4.32 -22.49 -20.67
C ALA A 12 4.53 -21.12 -19.99
N ALA A 13 4.85 -20.07 -20.75
CA ALA A 13 5.03 -18.73 -20.20
C ALA A 13 3.74 -18.15 -19.62
N MET A 14 2.59 -18.44 -20.24
CA MET A 14 1.28 -18.05 -19.75
C MET A 14 0.94 -18.73 -18.42
N GLU A 15 1.14 -20.05 -18.33
CA GLU A 15 0.89 -20.81 -17.10
C GLU A 15 1.81 -20.36 -15.96
N VAL A 16 3.11 -20.13 -16.23
CA VAL A 16 4.04 -19.59 -15.23
C VAL A 16 3.58 -18.22 -14.71
N SER A 17 3.10 -17.34 -15.60
CA SER A 17 2.61 -16.02 -15.21
C SER A 17 1.35 -16.09 -14.35
N LYS A 18 0.42 -16.98 -14.70
CA LYS A 18 -0.81 -17.24 -13.94
C LYS A 18 -0.50 -17.76 -12.53
N LEU A 19 0.35 -18.78 -12.42
CA LEU A 19 0.75 -19.34 -11.13
C LEU A 19 1.43 -18.29 -10.25
N ALA A 20 2.33 -17.47 -10.81
CA ALA A 20 2.99 -16.40 -10.07
C ALA A 20 2.01 -15.37 -9.52
N ILE A 21 0.96 -14.99 -10.27
CA ILE A 21 -0.06 -14.06 -9.78
C ILE A 21 -0.84 -14.67 -8.61
N ILE A 22 -1.36 -15.89 -8.79
CA ILE A 22 -2.17 -16.59 -7.78
C ILE A 22 -1.37 -16.74 -6.48
N GLU A 23 -0.12 -17.19 -6.59
CA GLU A 23 0.74 -17.42 -5.43
C GLU A 23 1.06 -16.10 -4.71
N ASN A 24 1.45 -15.05 -5.43
CA ASN A 24 1.70 -13.75 -4.82
C ASN A 24 0.45 -13.16 -4.14
N THR A 25 -0.74 -13.41 -4.68
CA THR A 25 -1.99 -13.00 -4.02
C THR A 25 -2.26 -13.79 -2.73
N LYS A 26 -1.94 -15.10 -2.68
CA LYS A 26 -2.05 -15.88 -1.44
C LYS A 26 -1.12 -15.35 -0.35
N TRP A 27 0.15 -15.07 -0.69
CA TRP A 27 1.11 -14.48 0.24
C TRP A 27 0.65 -13.12 0.75
N LEU A 28 0.15 -12.27 -0.16
CA LEU A 28 -0.39 -10.96 0.18
C LEU A 28 -1.55 -11.05 1.18
N ASP A 29 -2.53 -11.91 0.90
CA ASP A 29 -3.68 -12.13 1.78
C ASP A 29 -3.25 -12.72 3.13
N GLY A 30 -2.30 -13.66 3.14
CA GLY A 30 -1.72 -14.21 4.36
C GLY A 30 -1.05 -13.16 5.26
N VAL A 31 -0.31 -12.21 4.68
CA VAL A 31 0.27 -11.09 5.43
C VAL A 31 -0.81 -10.19 6.03
N LEU A 32 -1.86 -9.86 5.27
CA LEU A 32 -2.97 -9.05 5.76
C LEU A 32 -3.74 -9.75 6.89
N TRP A 33 -3.97 -11.06 6.77
CA TRP A 33 -4.54 -11.88 7.82
C TRP A 33 -3.70 -11.91 9.08
N ALA A 34 -2.39 -12.11 8.94
CA ALA A 34 -1.46 -12.10 10.07
C ALA A 34 -1.55 -10.77 10.85
N GLN A 35 -1.64 -9.63 10.14
CA GLN A 35 -1.84 -8.34 10.79
C GLN A 35 -3.14 -8.31 11.61
N VAL A 36 -4.26 -8.76 11.06
CA VAL A 36 -5.55 -8.75 11.78
C VAL A 36 -5.53 -9.69 12.97
N LEU A 37 -5.02 -10.91 12.82
CA LEU A 37 -4.99 -11.89 13.91
C LEU A 37 -4.10 -11.42 15.06
N ILE A 38 -2.93 -10.86 14.75
CA ILE A 38 -2.04 -10.27 15.76
C ILE A 38 -2.72 -9.07 16.44
N ALA A 39 -3.41 -8.22 15.67
CA ALA A 39 -4.16 -7.10 16.24
C ALA A 39 -5.28 -7.57 17.18
N LEU A 40 -6.07 -8.56 16.77
CA LEU A 40 -7.12 -9.13 17.61
C LEU A 40 -6.55 -9.77 18.88
N ALA A 41 -5.42 -10.49 18.78
CA ALA A 41 -4.76 -11.09 19.94
C ALA A 41 -4.29 -10.02 20.92
N ILE A 42 -3.61 -8.97 20.43
CA ILE A 42 -3.15 -7.85 21.26
C ILE A 42 -4.34 -7.13 21.91
N VAL A 43 -5.37 -6.79 21.14
CA VAL A 43 -6.57 -6.10 21.65
C VAL A 43 -7.28 -6.96 22.70
N GLY A 44 -7.48 -8.25 22.42
CA GLY A 44 -8.10 -9.18 23.36
C GLY A 44 -7.31 -9.28 24.67
N ALA A 45 -5.98 -9.34 24.58
CA ALA A 45 -5.15 -9.45 25.75
C ALA A 45 -5.08 -8.13 26.57
N LYS A 46 -5.14 -6.97 25.92
CA LYS A 46 -5.34 -5.67 26.60
C LYS A 46 -6.68 -5.60 27.34
N ILE A 47 -7.77 -6.09 26.73
CA ILE A 47 -9.10 -6.17 27.37
C ILE A 47 -9.05 -7.03 28.63
N LEU A 48 -8.19 -8.06 28.66
CA LEU A 48 -7.98 -8.93 29.81
C LEU A 48 -7.00 -8.36 30.85
N GLY A 49 -6.44 -7.16 30.63
CA GLY A 49 -5.51 -6.50 31.55
C GLY A 49 -4.06 -6.99 31.47
N PHE A 50 -3.66 -7.63 30.37
CA PHE A 50 -2.26 -8.01 30.14
C PHE A 50 -1.47 -6.84 29.51
N ASP A 51 -0.40 -6.42 30.18
CA ASP A 51 0.51 -5.37 29.70
C ASP A 51 1.69 -5.90 28.89
N THR A 52 1.98 -7.20 28.99
CA THR A 52 3.06 -7.89 28.27
C THR A 52 2.61 -9.20 27.66
N PHE A 53 3.17 -9.52 26.49
CA PHE A 53 2.89 -10.74 25.74
C PHE A 53 4.21 -11.48 25.48
N LYS A 54 4.29 -12.76 25.82
CA LYS A 54 5.47 -13.57 25.53
C LYS A 54 5.17 -14.54 24.38
N TRP A 55 5.97 -14.49 23.32
CA TRP A 55 5.91 -15.45 22.21
C TRP A 55 7.32 -15.90 21.80
N ASN A 56 7.60 -17.21 21.86
CA ASN A 56 8.91 -17.79 21.52
C ASN A 56 10.09 -17.04 22.20
N ASP A 57 9.96 -16.80 23.51
CA ASP A 57 10.90 -16.04 24.33
C ASP A 57 11.08 -14.55 24.00
N ILE A 58 10.32 -14.02 23.05
CA ILE A 58 10.22 -12.59 22.79
C ILE A 58 9.11 -12.02 23.65
N GLU A 59 9.47 -11.11 24.56
CA GLU A 59 8.51 -10.32 25.33
C GLU A 59 8.19 -9.03 24.59
N ILE A 60 6.92 -8.85 24.24
CA ILE A 60 6.39 -7.65 23.60
C ILE A 60 5.53 -6.95 24.63
N THR A 61 5.98 -5.76 25.06
CA THR A 61 5.16 -4.88 25.89
C THR A 61 4.06 -4.23 25.05
N GLU A 62 2.97 -3.81 25.68
CA GLU A 62 1.94 -3.00 25.04
C GLU A 62 2.52 -1.78 24.29
N ARG A 63 3.54 -1.13 24.86
CA ARG A 63 4.22 0.03 24.25
C ARG A 63 5.03 -0.33 22.99
N SER A 64 5.38 -1.60 22.84
CA SER A 64 6.10 -2.16 21.69
C SER A 64 5.19 -2.84 20.68
N ALA A 65 3.86 -2.86 20.90
CA ALA A 65 2.88 -3.52 20.03
C ALA A 65 2.88 -3.03 18.57
N TRP A 66 3.42 -1.83 18.31
CA TRP A 66 3.56 -1.29 16.96
C TRP A 66 4.63 -2.01 16.11
N LEU A 67 5.61 -2.67 16.73
CA LEU A 67 6.73 -3.30 16.02
C LEU A 67 6.29 -4.44 15.08
N PRO A 68 5.47 -5.42 15.50
CA PRO A 68 4.91 -6.43 14.59
C PRO A 68 4.20 -5.81 13.38
N PHE A 69 3.42 -4.75 13.60
CA PHE A 69 2.73 -4.06 12.50
C PHE A 69 3.70 -3.37 11.56
N ALA A 70 4.76 -2.75 12.04
CA ALA A 70 5.80 -2.16 11.19
C ALA A 70 6.47 -3.22 10.29
N VAL A 71 6.83 -4.37 10.87
CA VAL A 71 7.41 -5.50 10.12
C VAL A 71 6.43 -6.04 9.07
N LEU A 72 5.18 -6.29 9.46
CA LEU A 72 4.14 -6.80 8.55
C LEU A 72 3.73 -5.78 7.49
N THR A 73 3.85 -4.47 7.77
CA THR A 73 3.69 -3.41 6.76
C THR A 73 4.79 -3.50 5.71
N GLY A 74 6.03 -3.76 6.13
CA GLY A 74 7.15 -4.04 5.23
C GLY A 74 6.90 -5.29 4.36
N ALA A 75 6.41 -6.38 4.96
CA ALA A 75 6.01 -7.58 4.23
C ALA A 75 4.88 -7.31 3.23
N HIS A 76 3.87 -6.53 3.63
CA HIS A 76 2.73 -6.14 2.78
C HIS A 76 3.21 -5.35 1.56
N LEU A 77 4.13 -4.40 1.76
CA LEU A 77 4.77 -3.67 0.65
C LEU A 77 5.51 -4.62 -0.29
N TYR A 78 6.29 -5.54 0.25
CA TYR A 78 7.06 -6.50 -0.53
C TYR A 78 6.17 -7.40 -1.40
N CYS A 79 5.15 -8.05 -0.80
CA CYS A 79 4.18 -8.87 -1.54
C CYS A 79 3.42 -8.07 -2.59
N THR A 80 3.07 -6.82 -2.28
CA THR A 80 2.43 -5.89 -3.23
C THR A 80 3.30 -5.64 -4.46
N ILE A 81 4.61 -5.43 -4.27
CA ILE A 81 5.56 -5.21 -5.37
C ILE A 81 5.63 -6.47 -6.25
N LEU A 82 5.77 -7.66 -5.65
CA LEU A 82 5.85 -8.92 -6.40
C LEU A 82 4.57 -9.20 -7.19
N LEU A 83 3.40 -8.95 -6.60
CA LEU A 83 2.11 -9.08 -7.28
C LEU A 83 2.03 -8.13 -8.48
N ILE A 84 2.30 -6.84 -8.28
CA ILE A 84 2.24 -5.84 -9.35
C ILE A 84 3.20 -6.18 -10.49
N GLN A 85 4.42 -6.65 -10.18
CA GLN A 85 5.37 -7.09 -11.20
C GLN A 85 4.88 -8.29 -12.00
N SER A 86 4.23 -9.25 -11.34
CA SER A 86 3.66 -10.43 -11.99
C SER A 86 2.47 -10.07 -12.88
N LEU A 87 1.58 -9.19 -12.40
CA LEU A 87 0.48 -8.64 -13.20
C LEU A 87 1.00 -7.89 -14.44
N ARG A 88 2.04 -7.05 -14.29
CA ARG A 88 2.62 -6.30 -15.41
C ARG A 88 3.19 -7.22 -16.49
N ARG A 89 3.88 -8.31 -16.10
CA ARG A 89 4.41 -9.30 -17.05
C ARG A 89 3.27 -10.03 -17.77
N ALA A 90 2.29 -10.49 -17.01
CA ALA A 90 1.12 -11.17 -17.54
C ALA A 90 0.29 -10.28 -18.49
N GLN A 91 0.21 -8.97 -18.22
CA GLN A 91 -0.50 -7.99 -19.06
C GLN A 91 -0.01 -8.00 -20.51
N LEU A 92 1.27 -8.30 -20.75
CA LEU A 92 1.91 -8.29 -22.07
C LEU A 92 1.70 -9.57 -22.87
N VAL A 93 1.36 -10.68 -22.20
CA VAL A 93 1.34 -12.03 -22.81
C VAL A 93 -0.04 -12.66 -22.82
N LEU A 94 -0.93 -12.27 -21.90
CA LEU A 94 -2.28 -12.81 -21.78
C LEU A 94 -3.28 -11.97 -22.58
N ASP A 95 -4.29 -12.64 -23.13
CA ASP A 95 -5.48 -12.00 -23.66
C ASP A 95 -6.44 -11.57 -22.54
N ASP A 96 -7.41 -10.72 -22.87
CA ASP A 96 -8.30 -10.13 -21.86
C ASP A 96 -9.22 -11.18 -21.22
N VAL A 97 -9.56 -12.25 -21.95
CA VAL A 97 -10.34 -13.37 -21.43
C VAL A 97 -9.57 -14.11 -20.33
N SER A 98 -8.29 -14.42 -20.55
CA SER A 98 -7.44 -15.07 -19.55
C SER A 98 -7.21 -14.18 -18.33
N LYS A 99 -7.00 -12.87 -18.53
CA LYS A 99 -6.85 -11.92 -17.42
C LYS A 99 -8.09 -11.88 -16.55
N LYS A 100 -9.28 -11.81 -17.16
CA LYS A 100 -10.55 -11.85 -16.45
C LYS A 100 -10.74 -13.16 -15.69
N LEU A 101 -10.45 -14.30 -16.31
CA LEU A 101 -10.55 -15.60 -15.65
C LEU A 101 -9.63 -15.70 -14.42
N ILE A 102 -8.41 -15.18 -14.51
CA ILE A 102 -7.47 -15.14 -13.38
C ILE A 102 -8.00 -14.24 -12.27
N PHE A 103 -8.51 -13.05 -12.60
CA PHE A 103 -9.13 -12.16 -11.62
C PHE A 103 -10.30 -12.84 -10.92
N ASP A 104 -11.24 -13.42 -11.67
CA ASP A 104 -12.41 -14.11 -11.13
C ASP A 104 -12.00 -15.32 -10.27
N THR A 105 -10.94 -16.04 -10.64
CA THR A 105 -10.39 -17.14 -9.84
C THR A 105 -9.85 -16.62 -8.50
N ILE A 106 -9.09 -15.54 -8.52
CA ILE A 106 -8.51 -14.92 -7.32
C ILE A 106 -9.61 -14.41 -6.39
N THR A 107 -10.64 -13.75 -6.92
CA THR A 107 -11.73 -13.20 -6.11
C THR A 107 -12.71 -14.27 -5.64
N ALA A 108 -12.80 -15.42 -6.31
CA ALA A 108 -13.57 -16.56 -5.83
C ALA A 108 -12.83 -17.36 -4.73
N THR A 109 -11.54 -17.62 -4.93
CA THR A 109 -10.78 -18.58 -4.09
C THR A 109 -9.84 -17.93 -3.08
N GLY A 110 -9.57 -16.63 -3.23
CA GLY A 110 -8.74 -15.87 -2.31
C GLY A 110 -9.32 -15.82 -0.88
N GLY A 111 -8.50 -15.35 0.05
CA GLY A 111 -8.96 -15.10 1.42
C GLY A 111 -9.68 -13.76 1.57
N VAL A 112 -9.85 -13.31 2.82
CA VAL A 112 -10.82 -12.26 3.18
C VAL A 112 -10.56 -10.92 2.51
N PHE A 113 -9.30 -10.61 2.19
CA PHE A 113 -8.95 -9.31 1.59
C PHE A 113 -9.07 -9.29 0.06
N VAL A 114 -9.36 -10.43 -0.57
CA VAL A 114 -9.54 -10.55 -2.03
C VAL A 114 -10.87 -11.20 -2.41
N ARG A 115 -11.48 -11.95 -1.50
CA ARG A 115 -12.72 -12.68 -1.77
C ARG A 115 -13.87 -11.73 -2.07
N GLY A 116 -14.53 -11.96 -3.20
CA GLY A 116 -15.65 -11.14 -3.67
C GLY A 116 -15.25 -9.71 -4.06
N MET A 117 -13.94 -9.42 -4.22
CA MET A 117 -13.47 -8.10 -4.59
C MET A 117 -14.11 -7.64 -5.91
N ILE A 118 -14.67 -6.43 -5.91
CA ILE A 118 -15.27 -5.83 -7.09
C ILE A 118 -14.19 -5.01 -7.81
N PRO A 119 -14.02 -5.13 -9.14
CA PRO A 119 -13.04 -4.34 -9.87
C PRO A 119 -13.21 -2.83 -9.63
N ARG A 120 -12.12 -2.15 -9.27
CA ARG A 120 -12.08 -0.71 -9.01
C ARG A 120 -11.15 -0.02 -9.99
N LEU A 121 -11.66 0.97 -10.70
CA LEU A 121 -10.86 1.80 -11.59
C LEU A 121 -10.71 3.20 -11.06
N ARG A 122 -9.54 3.78 -11.33
CA ARG A 122 -9.36 5.22 -11.21
C ARG A 122 -10.18 5.92 -12.29
N SER A 123 -10.88 6.97 -11.88
CA SER A 123 -11.49 7.88 -12.86
C SER A 123 -10.37 8.56 -13.67
N LYS A 124 -10.66 8.91 -14.94
CA LYS A 124 -9.65 9.53 -15.83
C LYS A 124 -9.10 10.84 -15.25
N ASP A 125 -9.95 11.60 -14.56
CA ASP A 125 -9.63 12.92 -14.01
C ASP A 125 -9.33 12.85 -12.50
N SER A 126 -9.25 11.63 -11.95
CA SER A 126 -9.20 11.42 -10.52
C SER A 126 -8.07 10.48 -10.11
N ASN A 127 -7.39 10.93 -9.07
CA ASN A 127 -6.48 10.10 -8.29
C ASN A 127 -7.22 9.10 -7.38
N TYR A 128 -8.56 9.10 -7.36
CA TYR A 128 -9.35 8.21 -6.53
C TYR A 128 -9.90 7.05 -7.36
N ALA A 129 -9.81 5.84 -6.80
CA ALA A 129 -10.64 4.73 -7.19
C ALA A 129 -11.80 4.68 -6.20
N ASP A 130 -13.04 4.74 -6.68
CA ASP A 130 -14.21 4.65 -5.80
C ASP A 130 -14.38 3.21 -5.33
N MET A 131 -14.70 3.04 -4.05
CA MET A 131 -14.98 1.73 -3.48
C MET A 131 -16.49 1.57 -3.34
N ASN A 132 -17.01 0.46 -3.87
CA ASN A 132 -18.41 0.11 -3.67
C ASN A 132 -18.60 -0.28 -2.20
N PRO A 133 -19.57 0.29 -1.47
CA PRO A 133 -19.87 -0.13 -0.09
C PRO A 133 -20.22 -1.61 0.04
N SER A 134 -20.65 -2.25 -1.05
CA SER A 134 -20.97 -3.69 -1.08
C SER A 134 -19.75 -4.56 -1.38
N ASP A 135 -18.55 -3.98 -1.53
CA ASP A 135 -17.33 -4.72 -1.78
C ASP A 135 -16.81 -5.37 -0.47
N PRO A 136 -16.86 -6.71 -0.34
CA PRO A 136 -16.47 -7.39 0.89
C PRO A 136 -15.01 -7.16 1.26
N SER A 137 -14.10 -7.14 0.28
CA SER A 137 -12.68 -6.86 0.50
C SER A 137 -12.46 -5.44 1.02
N GLY A 138 -13.28 -4.50 0.53
CA GLY A 138 -13.28 -3.12 0.99
C GLY A 138 -13.72 -3.00 2.44
N MET A 139 -14.81 -3.70 2.79
CA MET A 139 -15.31 -3.77 4.16
C MET A 139 -14.29 -4.41 5.11
N ALA A 140 -13.64 -5.51 4.71
CA ALA A 140 -12.58 -6.14 5.49
C ALA A 140 -11.44 -5.17 5.80
N ALA A 141 -10.97 -4.42 4.80
CA ALA A 141 -9.93 -3.40 4.99
C ALA A 141 -10.38 -2.26 5.92
N VAL A 142 -11.63 -1.80 5.80
CA VAL A 142 -12.21 -0.77 6.67
C VAL A 142 -12.30 -1.23 8.13
N ILE A 143 -12.66 -2.49 8.36
CA ILE A 143 -12.77 -3.06 9.72
C ILE A 143 -11.39 -3.35 10.31
N ALA A 144 -10.44 -3.83 9.52
CA ALA A 144 -9.09 -4.14 9.97
C ALA A 144 -8.33 -2.90 10.48
N LEU A 145 -8.52 -1.76 9.82
CA LEU A 145 -7.83 -0.52 10.14
C LEU A 145 -8.00 -0.04 11.60
N PRO A 146 -9.23 0.16 12.14
CA PRO A 146 -9.41 0.56 13.53
C PRO A 146 -8.89 -0.50 14.51
N ILE A 147 -9.02 -1.80 14.19
CA ILE A 147 -8.49 -2.87 15.04
C ILE A 147 -6.96 -2.73 15.19
N ILE A 148 -6.25 -2.46 14.10
CA ILE A 148 -4.79 -2.21 14.13
C ILE A 148 -4.47 -0.96 14.94
N VAL A 149 -5.23 0.14 14.79
CA VAL A 149 -5.00 1.35 15.57
C VAL A 149 -5.18 1.09 17.07
N ILE A 150 -6.25 0.40 17.47
CA ILE A 150 -6.49 0.03 18.88
C ILE A 150 -5.40 -0.91 19.39
N ALA A 151 -4.90 -1.83 18.56
CA ALA A 151 -3.79 -2.71 18.93
C ALA A 151 -2.49 -1.93 19.19
N VAL A 152 -2.22 -0.86 18.42
CA VAL A 152 -1.02 -0.02 18.59
C VAL A 152 -1.12 0.91 19.80
N VAL A 153 -2.30 1.45 20.09
CA VAL A 153 -2.47 2.46 21.14
C VAL A 153 -2.56 1.82 22.52
N PRO A 154 -1.70 2.17 23.49
CA PRO A 154 -1.81 1.66 24.84
C PRO A 154 -3.14 2.02 25.51
N PHE A 155 -3.72 1.12 26.32
CA PHE A 155 -4.93 1.39 27.10
C PHE A 155 -4.64 2.30 28.30
N GLN A 156 -3.40 2.30 28.77
CA GLN A 156 -2.94 3.21 29.81
C GLN A 156 -2.88 4.64 29.26
N ILE A 157 -3.75 5.52 29.77
CA ILE A 157 -3.76 6.94 29.39
C ILE A 157 -2.54 7.62 30.01
N ASP A 158 -1.58 7.99 29.16
CA ASP A 158 -0.37 8.71 29.57
C ASP A 158 0.00 9.84 28.59
N LYS A 159 1.09 10.55 28.89
CA LYS A 159 1.59 11.67 28.06
C LYS A 159 2.06 11.22 26.66
N MET A 160 2.34 9.94 26.46
CA MET A 160 2.79 9.36 25.19
C MET A 160 1.62 8.86 24.33
N MET A 161 0.38 8.80 24.85
CA MET A 161 -0.80 8.39 24.11
C MET A 161 -0.95 9.10 22.74
N PRO A 162 -0.72 10.42 22.59
CA PRO A 162 -0.79 11.08 21.28
C PRO A 162 0.23 10.54 20.28
N PHE A 163 1.43 10.16 20.74
CA PHE A 163 2.46 9.56 19.88
C PHE A 163 2.03 8.19 19.36
N TYR A 164 1.48 7.33 20.22
CA TYR A 164 1.00 6.01 19.79
C TYR A 164 -0.23 6.11 18.89
N LEU A 165 -1.14 7.06 19.12
CA LEU A 165 -2.23 7.37 18.20
C LEU A 165 -1.70 7.78 16.84
N PHE A 166 -0.76 8.72 16.80
CA PHE A 166 -0.09 9.13 15.56
C PHE A 166 0.55 7.93 14.85
N LEU A 167 1.27 7.07 15.59
CA LEU A 167 1.94 5.90 15.03
C LEU A 167 0.95 4.88 14.47
N GLY A 168 -0.15 4.60 15.18
CA GLY A 168 -1.22 3.72 14.73
C GLY A 168 -1.86 4.23 13.43
N PHE A 169 -2.17 5.53 13.37
CA PHE A 169 -2.69 6.13 12.14
C PHE A 169 -1.65 6.17 11.03
N LEU A 170 -0.38 6.44 11.32
CA LEU A 170 0.68 6.43 10.30
C LEU A 170 0.81 5.04 9.66
N LEU A 171 0.89 3.98 10.46
CA LEU A 171 0.96 2.59 9.99
C LEU A 171 -0.30 2.20 9.20
N GLY A 172 -1.47 2.57 9.72
CA GLY A 172 -2.75 2.37 9.03
C GLY A 172 -2.79 3.07 7.67
N ASN A 173 -2.31 4.31 7.58
CA ASN A 173 -2.25 5.07 6.33
C ASN A 173 -1.32 4.42 5.31
N ILE A 174 -0.13 3.99 5.75
CA ILE A 174 0.86 3.33 4.88
C ILE A 174 0.28 2.03 4.32
N ASN A 175 -0.31 1.17 5.17
CA ASN A 175 -0.95 -0.07 4.71
C ASN A 175 -2.11 0.21 3.75
N TRP A 176 -2.89 1.24 4.01
CA TRP A 176 -3.99 1.63 3.13
C TRP A 176 -3.51 2.07 1.74
N VAL A 177 -2.42 2.84 1.66
CA VAL A 177 -1.81 3.26 0.40
C VAL A 177 -1.26 2.06 -0.36
N ILE A 178 -0.51 1.18 0.31
CA ILE A 178 0.01 -0.07 -0.27
C ILE A 178 -1.16 -0.92 -0.81
N GLY A 179 -2.20 -1.08 0.01
CA GLY A 179 -3.41 -1.82 -0.31
C GLY A 179 -4.11 -1.32 -1.57
N SER A 180 -4.28 0.00 -1.64
CA SER A 180 -4.94 0.65 -2.77
C SER A 180 -4.19 0.40 -4.10
N HIS A 181 -2.85 0.33 -4.06
CA HIS A 181 -2.05 0.09 -5.26
C HIS A 181 -2.27 -1.29 -5.86
N TRP A 182 -2.19 -2.36 -5.06
CA TRP A 182 -2.37 -3.71 -5.61
C TRP A 182 -3.83 -3.96 -6.00
N VAL A 183 -4.81 -3.42 -5.27
CA VAL A 183 -6.23 -3.56 -5.62
C VAL A 183 -6.52 -2.94 -6.99
N ILE A 184 -6.02 -1.71 -7.23
CA ILE A 184 -6.21 -1.03 -8.51
C ILE A 184 -5.46 -1.76 -9.62
N ALA A 185 -4.23 -2.22 -9.37
CA ALA A 185 -3.47 -2.97 -10.36
C ALA A 185 -4.15 -4.28 -10.76
N LEU A 186 -4.66 -5.02 -9.78
CA LEU A 186 -5.38 -6.28 -9.99
C LEU A 186 -6.73 -6.05 -10.69
N SER A 187 -7.43 -4.97 -10.34
CA SER A 187 -8.67 -4.56 -11.01
C SER A 187 -8.45 -4.16 -12.46
N ASP A 188 -7.44 -3.33 -12.74
CA ASP A 188 -7.07 -2.89 -14.09
C ASP A 188 -6.70 -4.10 -14.97
N PHE A 189 -5.94 -5.05 -14.39
CA PHE A 189 -5.62 -6.33 -15.01
C PHE A 189 -6.89 -7.14 -15.33
N GLY A 190 -7.79 -7.35 -14.36
CA GLY A 190 -8.99 -8.17 -14.51
C GLY A 190 -9.98 -7.65 -15.55
N ILE A 191 -9.97 -6.35 -15.87
CA ILE A 191 -10.82 -5.77 -16.90
C ILE A 191 -10.14 -5.62 -18.27
N GLY A 192 -8.89 -6.05 -18.41
CA GLY A 192 -8.11 -5.90 -19.65
C GLY A 192 -7.63 -4.48 -19.94
N SER A 193 -7.73 -3.56 -18.98
CA SER A 193 -7.21 -2.20 -19.12
C SER A 193 -5.70 -2.17 -18.83
N ASN A 194 -5.02 -1.16 -19.35
CA ASN A 194 -3.59 -0.96 -19.15
C ASN A 194 -3.27 0.40 -18.50
N ARG A 195 -4.26 1.10 -17.95
CA ARG A 195 -4.09 2.46 -17.42
C ARG A 195 -3.13 2.50 -16.24
N TYR A 196 -3.24 1.53 -15.32
CA TYR A 196 -2.37 1.48 -14.16
C TYR A 196 -0.90 1.30 -14.56
N PHE A 197 -0.65 0.43 -15.54
CA PHE A 197 0.70 0.05 -15.97
C PHE A 197 1.30 1.00 -17.02
N SER A 198 0.49 1.71 -17.81
CA SER A 198 0.96 2.68 -18.83
C SER A 198 1.45 3.98 -18.20
N GLU A 199 0.82 4.44 -17.12
CA GLU A 199 1.19 5.66 -16.41
C GLU A 199 2.48 5.51 -15.56
N ALA A 200 3.08 4.31 -15.50
CA ALA A 200 4.19 4.02 -14.60
C ALA A 200 5.35 3.28 -15.29
N PRO A 201 6.30 4.02 -15.87
CA PRO A 201 7.50 3.40 -16.46
C PRO A 201 8.34 2.60 -15.44
N GLY A 202 8.36 2.97 -14.14
CA GLY A 202 9.36 2.44 -13.20
C GLY A 202 8.91 2.13 -11.76
N GLY A 203 8.71 0.84 -11.47
CA GLY A 203 9.07 0.17 -10.21
C GLY A 203 8.41 0.62 -8.89
N TRP A 204 8.85 -0.02 -7.80
CA TRP A 204 8.52 0.24 -6.38
C TRP A 204 8.56 1.72 -6.00
N THR A 205 9.32 2.52 -6.75
CA THR A 205 9.39 3.96 -6.57
C THR A 205 8.06 4.67 -6.74
N ARG A 206 7.02 4.14 -7.40
CA ARG A 206 5.67 4.76 -7.39
C ARG A 206 5.00 4.66 -6.02
N ILE A 207 5.11 3.49 -5.36
CA ILE A 207 4.54 3.28 -4.02
C ILE A 207 5.23 4.20 -3.00
N LEU A 208 6.55 4.44 -3.17
CA LEU A 208 7.32 5.32 -2.26
C LEU A 208 7.35 6.81 -2.66
N ARG A 209 7.38 7.16 -3.96
CA ARG A 209 7.28 8.55 -4.48
C ARG A 209 5.85 9.08 -4.47
N ALA A 210 4.88 8.27 -4.09
CA ALA A 210 3.51 8.68 -3.82
C ALA A 210 3.42 9.92 -2.90
N GLY A 211 4.48 10.40 -2.25
CA GLY A 211 4.61 11.77 -1.70
C GLY A 211 4.17 12.95 -2.59
N GLY A 212 4.04 12.79 -3.92
CA GLY A 212 3.61 13.85 -4.84
C GLY A 212 2.53 13.43 -5.83
N VAL A 213 1.39 14.15 -5.79
CA VAL A 213 0.35 14.39 -6.84
C VAL A 213 -0.30 13.18 -7.55
N SER A 214 0.12 11.94 -7.32
CA SER A 214 -0.41 10.74 -8.00
C SER A 214 -0.69 9.58 -7.05
N ARG A 215 -1.06 9.87 -5.79
CA ARG A 215 -1.53 8.86 -4.85
C ARG A 215 -2.85 8.30 -5.37
N PRO A 216 -3.07 6.97 -5.47
CA PRO A 216 -4.40 6.46 -5.22
C PRO A 216 -4.76 6.93 -3.81
N LEU A 217 -5.52 8.02 -3.73
CA LEU A 217 -6.00 8.52 -2.46
C LEU A 217 -6.98 7.50 -1.91
N PRO A 218 -7.13 7.41 -0.57
CA PRO A 218 -8.00 6.41 0.05
C PRO A 218 -9.33 6.34 -0.69
N PRO A 219 -9.81 5.15 -1.09
CA PRO A 219 -11.01 5.03 -1.89
C PRO A 219 -12.16 5.81 -1.26
N ARG A 220 -12.91 6.51 -2.11
CA ARG A 220 -14.08 7.24 -1.66
C ARG A 220 -15.26 6.28 -1.60
N PHE A 221 -15.83 6.13 -0.41
CA PHE A 221 -17.12 5.50 -0.23
C PHE A 221 -18.19 6.52 -0.61
N LYS A 222 -18.86 6.30 -1.75
CA LYS A 222 -19.87 7.22 -2.28
C LYS A 222 -21.02 7.55 -1.32
N ARG A 223 -21.22 6.77 -0.24
CA ARG A 223 -22.39 6.87 0.65
C ARG A 223 -22.09 6.95 2.15
N THR A 224 -20.83 7.10 2.58
CA THR A 224 -20.49 7.26 4.00
C THR A 224 -19.66 8.52 4.25
N PRO A 225 -20.19 9.73 3.96
CA PRO A 225 -19.43 10.97 4.05
C PRO A 225 -18.96 11.24 5.47
N LEU A 226 -19.71 10.87 6.52
CA LEU A 226 -19.32 11.07 7.92
C LEU A 226 -18.12 10.22 8.35
N PHE A 227 -18.15 8.92 8.09
CA PHE A 227 -17.02 8.03 8.40
C PHE A 227 -15.78 8.42 7.60
N GLN A 228 -15.97 8.77 6.32
CA GLN A 228 -14.88 9.26 5.48
C GLN A 228 -14.36 10.62 5.94
N TRP A 229 -15.22 11.54 6.37
CA TRP A 229 -14.82 12.81 6.98
C TRP A 229 -14.08 12.60 8.29
N LEU A 230 -14.51 11.67 9.12
CA LEU A 230 -13.83 11.32 10.37
C LEU A 230 -12.43 10.77 10.06
N LEU A 231 -12.32 9.84 9.11
CA LEU A 231 -11.03 9.35 8.62
C LEU A 231 -10.21 10.49 8.00
N TYR A 232 -10.81 11.43 7.25
CA TYR A 232 -10.09 12.57 6.67
C TYR A 232 -9.65 13.60 7.70
N ILE A 233 -10.42 13.82 8.77
CA ILE A 233 -10.01 14.67 9.89
C ILE A 233 -8.88 13.96 10.61
N ILE A 234 -9.04 12.70 10.97
CA ILE A 234 -8.02 11.93 11.67
C ILE A 234 -6.75 11.83 10.80
N PHE A 235 -6.82 11.29 9.59
CA PHE A 235 -5.67 11.22 8.70
C PHE A 235 -5.19 12.61 8.27
N GLY A 236 -6.04 13.56 7.95
CA GLY A 236 -5.64 14.89 7.50
C GLY A 236 -4.88 15.66 8.57
N THR A 237 -5.39 15.68 9.80
CA THR A 237 -4.79 16.42 10.92
C THR A 237 -3.44 15.82 11.33
N PHE A 238 -3.30 14.49 11.27
CA PHE A 238 -2.05 13.81 11.65
C PHE A 238 -1.06 13.63 10.49
N THR A 239 -1.52 13.52 9.24
CA THR A 239 -0.63 13.30 8.08
C THR A 239 -0.15 14.58 7.41
N LEU A 240 -0.88 15.70 7.47
CA LEU A 240 -0.39 16.98 6.93
C LEU A 240 0.97 17.38 7.54
N PRO A 241 1.15 17.38 8.88
CA PRO A 241 2.43 17.73 9.50
C PRO A 241 3.56 16.80 9.08
N PHE A 242 3.28 15.49 8.99
CA PHE A 242 4.25 14.50 8.55
C PHE A 242 4.70 14.72 7.09
N PHE A 243 3.79 15.11 6.19
CA PHE A 243 4.16 15.38 4.80
C PHE A 243 4.83 16.73 4.59
N VAL A 244 4.46 17.75 5.38
CA VAL A 244 5.24 18.99 5.46
C VAL A 244 6.66 18.65 5.91
N TYR A 245 6.81 17.81 6.94
CA TYR A 245 8.10 17.36 7.45
C TYR A 245 8.93 16.59 6.40
N ILE A 246 8.34 15.62 5.68
CA ILE A 246 9.04 14.92 4.59
C ILE A 246 9.45 15.88 3.48
N LYS A 247 8.59 16.80 3.06
CA LYS A 247 8.93 17.78 2.02
C LYS A 247 10.04 18.72 2.49
N CYS A 248 10.05 19.11 3.77
CA CYS A 248 11.15 19.87 4.36
C CYS A 248 12.46 19.07 4.34
N ILE A 249 12.45 17.78 4.68
CA ILE A 249 13.64 16.91 4.59
C ILE A 249 14.11 16.77 3.14
N GLN A 250 13.20 16.54 2.18
CA GLN A 250 13.55 16.44 0.77
C GLN A 250 14.11 17.75 0.21
N ALA A 251 13.53 18.89 0.59
CA ALA A 251 14.03 20.22 0.23
C ALA A 251 15.42 20.48 0.85
N LEU A 252 15.62 20.12 2.11
CA LEU A 252 16.90 20.24 2.79
C LEU A 252 17.96 19.34 2.14
N ALA A 253 17.65 18.07 1.86
CA ALA A 253 18.54 17.15 1.17
C ALA A 253 18.89 17.63 -0.24
N TYR A 254 17.95 18.24 -0.96
CA TYR A 254 18.20 18.87 -2.26
C TYR A 254 19.13 20.09 -2.14
N LEU A 255 18.92 20.94 -1.14
CA LEU A 255 19.79 22.09 -0.87
C LEU A 255 21.22 21.66 -0.49
N LEU A 256 21.36 20.61 0.33
CA LEU A 256 22.65 20.04 0.72
C LEU A 256 23.38 19.32 -0.42
N ARG A 257 22.63 18.79 -1.42
CA ARG A 257 23.20 18.18 -2.62
C ARG A 257 23.57 19.17 -3.72
N ARG A 258 23.26 20.47 -3.58
CA ARG A 258 23.71 21.46 -4.57
C ARG A 258 25.25 21.54 -4.53
N PRO A 259 25.94 21.19 -5.62
CA PRO A 259 27.40 21.31 -5.64
C PRO A 259 27.78 22.79 -5.49
N ALA A 260 28.76 23.06 -4.64
CA ALA A 260 29.29 24.41 -4.37
C ALA A 260 29.84 25.11 -5.63
N SER A 261 29.95 24.40 -6.75
CA SER A 261 30.34 24.92 -8.06
C SER A 261 29.42 26.02 -8.61
N GLY A 262 28.16 26.09 -8.16
CA GLY A 262 27.24 27.18 -8.51
C GLY A 262 27.64 28.54 -7.92
N LEU A 263 28.28 28.56 -6.75
CA LEU A 263 28.71 29.79 -6.07
C LEU A 263 30.00 30.38 -6.67
N GLN A 264 30.88 29.56 -7.24
CA GLN A 264 32.09 30.05 -7.91
C GLN A 264 31.79 30.77 -9.24
N LYS A 265 30.82 30.30 -10.03
CA LYS A 265 30.42 30.97 -11.29
C LYS A 265 29.78 32.35 -11.05
N ALA A 266 29.07 32.53 -9.93
CA ALA A 266 28.50 33.84 -9.57
C ALA A 266 29.56 34.87 -9.16
N LYS A 267 30.67 34.42 -8.55
CA LYS A 267 31.78 35.31 -8.16
C LYS A 267 32.67 35.71 -9.35
N SER A 268 32.85 34.80 -10.31
CA SER A 268 33.58 35.05 -11.57
C SER A 268 32.87 36.06 -12.49
N ARG A 269 31.53 36.01 -12.60
CA ARG A 269 30.78 36.99 -13.42
C ARG A 269 30.76 38.41 -12.86
N ARG A 270 30.95 38.59 -11.54
CA ARG A 270 30.96 39.93 -10.93
C ARG A 270 32.29 40.66 -11.09
N THR A 271 33.38 39.94 -11.41
CA THR A 271 34.71 40.51 -11.57
C THR A 271 35.00 40.91 -13.03
N SER A 272 34.37 40.30 -14.04
CA SER A 272 34.60 40.69 -15.44
C SER A 272 33.76 41.88 -15.94
N ASN A 273 32.84 42.41 -15.14
CA ASN A 273 32.01 43.58 -15.50
C ASN A 273 32.47 44.88 -14.80
N ARG A 274 33.67 44.88 -14.19
CA ARG A 274 34.26 46.06 -13.52
C ARG A 274 35.64 46.44 -14.07
N LEU A 275 36.00 45.91 -15.23
CA LEU A 275 37.17 46.33 -16.02
C LEU A 275 36.67 46.85 -17.37
#